data_AF-A0A928U210-F1
#
_entry.id   AF-A0A928U210-F1
#
_cell.length_a   1.000
_cell.length_b   1.000
_cell.length_c   1.000
_cell.angle_alpha   90.00
_cell.angle_beta   90.00
_cell.angle_gamma   90.00
#
_symmetry.space_group_name_H-M   'P 1'
#
loop_
_entity.id
_entity.type
_entity.pdbx_description
1 polymer ?
#
loop_
_entity_poly.entity_id
_entity_poly.type
_entity_poly.pdbx_seq_one_letter_code
_entity_poly.pdbx_strand_id
1 'polypeptide(L)'
;MNQKNSRRQFLKGAVGGLGGLIAARLSGLFPEVQPVLANITREKRVSSTEMNTSSQVNVGELYAGFLLLPEEASIPDFVHFPEPGPPLVCGIGNESINSKSLIVKESFNSILELSERVDFPIYMFGDPPPNLSLSSTNLIRYEMGQIFVASANFALLGSNTGSIVTIFAHPNYPKPFPLMWSNPVEDGVPAIELAKVDFLPSPGVMVGLENGHVFHWIKDDIFYQLQIEYLLSGEEAKKLASSLMTVGQ
;
A
#
# COMPACT_ATOMS: atom_id res chain seq x y z
N MET A 1 26.18 -6.24 -0.78
CA MET A 1 24.84 -6.66 -1.27
C MET A 1 23.98 -5.41 -1.45
N ASN A 2 23.28 -5.33 -2.59
CA ASN A 2 22.73 -4.09 -3.16
C ASN A 2 21.45 -3.62 -2.41
N GLN A 3 21.58 -2.56 -1.60
CA GLN A 3 20.50 -1.94 -0.80
C GLN A 3 19.31 -1.44 -1.64
N LYS A 4 19.49 -1.31 -2.96
CA LYS A 4 18.46 -0.88 -3.93
C LYS A 4 17.34 -1.92 -4.17
N ASN A 5 17.62 -3.22 -4.02
CA ASN A 5 16.62 -4.26 -4.34
C ASN A 5 15.61 -4.53 -3.21
N SER A 6 15.98 -4.26 -1.96
CA SER A 6 15.07 -4.40 -0.81
C SER A 6 14.01 -3.28 -0.77
N ARG A 7 14.36 -2.07 -1.24
CA ARG A 7 13.47 -0.90 -1.25
C ARG A 7 12.28 -1.02 -2.22
N ARG A 8 12.44 -1.74 -3.34
CA ARG A 8 11.37 -1.97 -4.33
C ARG A 8 10.28 -2.94 -3.85
N GLN A 9 10.58 -3.84 -2.91
CA GLN A 9 9.61 -4.83 -2.43
C GLN A 9 8.60 -4.25 -1.41
N PHE A 10 8.99 -3.21 -0.66
CA PHE A 10 8.10 -2.55 0.30
C PHE A 10 6.92 -1.83 -0.38
N LEU A 11 7.15 -1.15 -1.52
CA LEU A 11 6.08 -0.46 -2.24
C LEU A 11 5.16 -1.40 -3.03
N LYS A 12 5.66 -2.55 -3.49
CA LYS A 12 4.76 -3.56 -4.08
C LYS A 12 3.75 -4.10 -3.06
N GLY A 13 4.11 -4.14 -1.77
CA GLY A 13 3.18 -4.50 -0.69
C GLY A 13 2.25 -3.35 -0.24
N ALA A 14 2.67 -2.08 -0.39
CA ALA A 14 1.83 -0.92 -0.08
C ALA A 14 0.80 -0.59 -1.18
N VAL A 15 1.08 -0.99 -2.43
CA VAL A 15 0.15 -0.91 -3.57
C VAL A 15 -0.55 -2.27 -3.83
N GLY A 16 -0.13 -3.33 -3.14
CA GLY A 16 -0.70 -4.66 -3.28
C GLY A 16 -0.23 -5.63 -2.19
N GLY A 17 -0.91 -5.61 -1.04
CA GLY A 17 -0.97 -6.75 -0.14
C GLY A 17 0.14 -6.88 0.92
N LEU A 18 -0.28 -6.78 2.18
CA LEU A 18 0.28 -7.57 3.26
C LEU A 18 -0.88 -8.28 3.98
N GLY A 19 -1.36 -9.37 3.35
CA GLY A 19 -2.53 -10.10 3.86
C GLY A 19 -3.08 -11.25 3.01
N GLY A 20 -2.23 -12.00 2.29
CA GLY A 20 -2.50 -13.39 1.88
C GLY A 20 -3.67 -13.68 0.91
N LEU A 21 -3.33 -13.96 -0.36
CA LEU A 21 -4.01 -15.02 -1.13
C LEU A 21 -3.01 -15.67 -2.10
N ILE A 22 -3.02 -16.98 -2.07
CA ILE A 22 -2.22 -17.90 -2.87
C ILE A 22 -2.67 -17.81 -4.33
N ALA A 23 -1.74 -17.59 -5.25
CA ALA A 23 -1.89 -18.02 -6.64
C ALA A 23 -0.55 -18.59 -7.11
N ALA A 24 -0.44 -19.92 -7.05
CA ALA A 24 0.63 -20.64 -7.72
C ALA A 24 0.49 -20.45 -9.24
N ARG A 25 1.54 -19.99 -9.91
CA ARG A 25 1.77 -20.33 -11.31
C ARG A 25 3.15 -20.99 -11.46
N LEU A 26 3.09 -22.31 -11.58
CA LEU A 26 4.14 -23.14 -12.13
C LEU A 26 4.30 -22.79 -13.61
N SER A 27 5.31 -21.99 -13.93
CA SER A 27 5.80 -21.82 -15.30
C SER A 27 7.10 -22.60 -15.43
N GLY A 28 7.00 -23.87 -15.76
CA GLY A 28 8.14 -24.73 -16.01
C GLY A 28 7.69 -25.89 -16.87
N LEU A 29 7.74 -25.68 -18.19
CA LEU A 29 7.88 -26.70 -19.24
C LEU A 29 7.83 -25.95 -20.58
N PHE A 30 9.00 -25.63 -21.11
CA PHE A 30 9.50 -26.05 -22.44
C PHE A 30 10.59 -25.10 -22.98
N PRO A 31 11.58 -25.64 -23.71
CA PRO A 31 12.88 -25.01 -23.91
C PRO A 31 12.95 -24.13 -25.16
N GLU A 32 13.80 -23.11 -25.03
CA GLU A 32 14.79 -22.61 -26.00
C GLU A 32 14.80 -23.24 -27.41
N VAL A 33 14.46 -22.43 -28.43
CA VAL A 33 15.00 -22.51 -29.80
C VAL A 33 15.02 -21.10 -30.43
N GLN A 34 16.21 -20.52 -30.61
CA GLN A 34 16.54 -19.59 -31.70
C GLN A 34 17.07 -20.41 -32.91
N PRO A 35 17.39 -19.89 -34.14
CA PRO A 35 17.55 -18.49 -34.60
C PRO A 35 17.05 -18.20 -36.06
N VAL A 36 17.34 -16.98 -36.57
CA VAL A 36 17.97 -16.66 -37.91
C VAL A 36 17.23 -15.66 -38.84
N LEU A 37 17.93 -14.51 -39.07
CA LEU A 37 18.00 -13.58 -40.23
C LEU A 37 16.71 -12.91 -40.77
N ALA A 38 16.69 -11.71 -41.33
CA ALA A 38 17.57 -10.55 -41.47
C ALA A 38 16.71 -9.49 -42.20
N ASN A 39 16.95 -8.19 -41.97
CA ASN A 39 17.21 -7.29 -43.10
C ASN A 39 17.66 -5.90 -42.64
N ILE A 40 18.69 -5.46 -43.35
CA ILE A 40 19.40 -4.19 -43.25
C ILE A 40 18.73 -3.20 -44.19
N THR A 41 18.42 -1.97 -43.74
CA THR A 41 18.54 -0.77 -44.59
C THR A 41 18.79 0.50 -43.77
N ARG A 42 20.06 0.94 -43.78
CA ARG A 42 20.61 2.31 -44.03
C ARG A 42 19.57 3.38 -44.47
N GLU A 43 19.57 4.68 -44.18
CA GLU A 43 20.51 5.75 -43.78
C GLU A 43 19.69 6.94 -43.19
N LYS A 44 20.25 7.79 -42.30
CA LYS A 44 20.71 9.18 -42.60
C LYS A 44 21.07 9.99 -41.33
N ARG A 45 22.36 10.36 -41.24
CA ARG A 45 22.95 11.51 -40.49
C ARG A 45 22.30 12.84 -40.93
N VAL A 46 22.25 13.98 -40.24
CA VAL A 46 22.84 14.61 -39.04
C VAL A 46 21.97 15.87 -38.82
N SER A 47 21.70 16.28 -37.58
CA SER A 47 21.91 17.69 -37.16
C SER A 47 21.58 17.83 -35.68
N SER A 48 22.65 17.95 -34.90
CA SER A 48 22.69 18.40 -33.51
C SER A 48 22.28 19.88 -33.43
N THR A 49 21.16 20.14 -32.77
CA THR A 49 20.90 21.42 -32.10
C THR A 49 20.65 21.09 -30.64
N GLU A 50 21.67 21.36 -29.82
CA GLU A 50 21.58 21.37 -28.37
C GLU A 50 20.55 22.43 -27.96
N MET A 51 19.33 21.99 -27.63
CA MET A 51 18.46 22.76 -26.75
C MET A 51 18.74 22.30 -25.34
N ASN A 52 19.40 23.20 -24.61
CA ASN A 52 19.60 23.20 -23.18
C ASN A 52 18.24 23.30 -22.48
N THR A 53 17.50 22.21 -22.40
CA THR A 53 16.42 22.04 -21.43
C THR A 53 17.05 21.44 -20.19
N SER A 54 17.24 22.28 -19.18
CA SER A 54 17.32 21.83 -17.80
C SER A 54 16.09 20.95 -17.55
N SER A 55 16.27 19.64 -17.72
CA SER A 55 15.31 18.63 -17.32
C SER A 55 15.28 18.67 -15.81
N GLN A 56 14.45 19.55 -15.25
CA GLN A 56 13.97 19.38 -13.89
C GLN A 56 13.39 17.97 -13.84
N VAL A 57 14.16 17.05 -13.25
CA VAL A 57 13.68 15.73 -12.87
C VAL A 57 12.45 15.99 -12.03
N ASN A 58 11.27 15.64 -12.54
CA ASN A 58 10.03 15.86 -11.83
C ASN A 58 10.03 14.90 -10.63
N VAL A 59 10.40 15.43 -9.46
CA VAL A 59 10.68 14.66 -8.25
C VAL A 59 9.40 14.09 -7.61
N GLY A 60 8.23 14.40 -8.20
CA GLY A 60 6.91 14.08 -7.69
C GLY A 60 6.19 15.31 -7.14
N GLU A 61 4.89 15.17 -6.89
CA GLU A 61 4.06 16.20 -6.29
C GLU A 61 3.86 15.93 -4.79
N LEU A 62 4.07 16.94 -3.94
CA LEU A 62 3.69 16.86 -2.54
C LEU A 62 2.22 17.21 -2.35
N TYR A 63 1.48 16.33 -1.69
CA TYR A 63 0.05 16.55 -1.39
C TYR A 63 -0.30 15.91 -0.05
N ALA A 64 -0.80 16.68 0.92
CA ALA A 64 -1.30 16.17 2.21
C ALA A 64 -0.35 15.19 2.96
N GLY A 65 0.97 15.41 2.89
CA GLY A 65 1.97 14.52 3.50
C GLY A 65 2.39 13.33 2.63
N PHE A 66 1.80 13.17 1.45
CA PHE A 66 2.17 12.21 0.42
C PHE A 66 3.14 12.83 -0.59
N LEU A 67 4.00 11.98 -1.15
CA LEU A 67 4.80 12.28 -2.33
C LEU A 67 4.26 11.43 -3.50
N LEU A 68 3.52 12.06 -4.39
CA LEU A 68 2.91 11.44 -5.57
C LEU A 68 3.97 11.38 -6.67
N LEU A 69 4.48 10.19 -6.91
CA LEU A 69 5.60 9.93 -7.79
C LEU A 69 5.12 9.49 -9.18
N PRO A 70 5.82 9.93 -10.24
CA PRO A 70 5.60 9.37 -11.56
C PRO A 70 5.96 7.87 -11.61
N GLU A 71 5.42 7.17 -12.61
CA GLU A 71 5.82 5.80 -12.94
C GLU A 71 7.35 5.76 -13.17
N GLU A 72 7.98 4.70 -12.67
CA GLU A 72 9.44 4.49 -12.69
C GLU A 72 10.29 5.55 -11.97
N ALA A 73 9.68 6.54 -11.29
CA ALA A 73 10.45 7.50 -10.50
C ALA A 73 11.15 6.80 -9.33
N SER A 74 12.41 7.14 -9.11
CA SER A 74 13.11 6.70 -7.90
C SER A 74 12.60 7.49 -6.70
N ILE A 75 12.45 6.82 -5.55
CA ILE A 75 12.14 7.49 -4.29
C ILE A 75 13.28 8.47 -3.97
N PRO A 76 13.00 9.76 -3.77
CA PRO A 76 14.02 10.74 -3.45
C PRO A 76 14.67 10.48 -2.09
N ASP A 77 15.95 10.86 -1.95
CA ASP A 77 16.71 10.64 -0.71
C ASP A 77 16.21 11.47 0.49
N PHE A 78 15.35 12.46 0.26
CA PHE A 78 14.70 13.21 1.34
C PHE A 78 13.52 12.46 1.98
N VAL A 79 13.09 11.33 1.40
CA VAL A 79 12.08 10.48 2.04
C VAL A 79 12.72 9.75 3.22
N HIS A 80 12.30 10.10 4.42
CA HIS A 80 12.80 9.50 5.65
C HIS A 80 12.03 8.22 5.94
N PHE A 81 12.71 7.08 5.91
CA PHE A 81 12.13 5.80 6.30
C PHE A 81 12.25 5.58 7.80
N PRO A 82 11.22 5.01 8.44
CA PRO A 82 11.22 4.77 9.87
C PRO A 82 12.23 3.68 10.26
N GLU A 83 12.81 3.83 11.45
CA GLU A 83 13.57 2.78 12.14
C GLU A 83 12.84 2.38 13.45
N PRO A 84 12.70 1.08 13.78
CA PRO A 84 13.01 -0.06 12.92
C PRO A 84 12.09 -0.11 11.69
N GLY A 85 12.63 -0.60 10.57
CA GLY A 85 11.87 -0.81 9.34
C GLY A 85 10.80 -1.90 9.49
N PRO A 86 9.96 -2.13 8.47
CA PRO A 86 8.83 -3.05 8.54
C PRO A 86 9.25 -4.45 9.03
N PRO A 87 8.48 -5.06 9.93
CA PRO A 87 8.77 -6.40 10.41
C PRO A 87 8.65 -7.43 9.28
N LEU A 88 9.44 -8.49 9.36
CA LEU A 88 9.28 -9.66 8.50
C LEU A 88 8.07 -10.46 8.99
N VAL A 89 6.89 -10.23 8.42
CA VAL A 89 5.63 -10.87 8.86
C VAL A 89 5.31 -12.16 8.09
N CYS A 90 6.15 -12.57 7.13
CA CYS A 90 5.94 -13.78 6.31
C CYS A 90 7.06 -14.81 6.54
N GLY A 91 6.71 -15.98 7.06
CA GLY A 91 7.61 -17.13 7.27
C GLY A 91 8.04 -17.84 5.97
N ILE A 92 8.51 -17.09 4.98
CA ILE A 92 9.13 -17.66 3.77
C ILE A 92 10.51 -17.02 3.63
N GLY A 93 11.53 -17.71 4.13
CA GLY A 93 12.92 -17.33 3.97
C GLY A 93 13.78 -17.79 5.14
N ASN A 94 14.79 -18.62 4.85
CA ASN A 94 15.70 -19.26 5.77
C ASN A 94 16.22 -18.35 6.91
N GLU A 95 16.46 -18.99 8.05
CA GLU A 95 16.97 -18.48 9.34
C GLU A 95 18.33 -17.75 9.31
N SER A 96 18.73 -17.13 8.20
CA SER A 96 19.98 -16.39 8.10
C SER A 96 19.74 -15.01 7.51
N ILE A 97 19.49 -14.04 8.38
CA ILE A 97 20.19 -12.74 8.44
C ILE A 97 19.66 -11.99 9.67
N ASN A 98 20.55 -11.74 10.61
CA ASN A 98 20.37 -10.98 11.84
C ASN A 98 19.49 -9.73 11.68
N SER A 99 18.27 -9.77 12.19
CA SER A 99 17.56 -8.61 12.72
C SER A 99 16.56 -9.10 13.76
N LYS A 100 16.91 -8.92 15.03
CA LYS A 100 16.09 -9.13 16.24
C LYS A 100 14.88 -8.20 16.28
N SER A 101 14.01 -8.25 15.28
CA SER A 101 12.68 -7.65 15.42
C SER A 101 11.76 -8.77 15.85
N LEU A 102 11.87 -9.14 17.12
CA LEU A 102 10.87 -9.99 17.74
C LEU A 102 9.57 -9.17 17.77
N ILE A 103 8.54 -9.74 17.16
CA ILE A 103 7.25 -9.08 16.96
C ILE A 103 6.28 -9.65 17.97
N VAL A 104 5.55 -8.77 18.65
CA VAL A 104 4.42 -9.15 19.49
C VAL A 104 3.15 -8.84 18.72
N LYS A 105 2.31 -9.87 18.56
CA LYS A 105 0.97 -9.75 17.97
C LYS A 105 -0.05 -9.90 19.10
N GLU A 106 -0.92 -8.90 19.22
CA GLU A 106 -2.04 -8.90 20.15
C GLU A 106 -3.33 -8.82 19.33
N SER A 107 -4.34 -9.62 19.70
CA SER A 107 -5.67 -9.57 19.11
C SER A 107 -6.66 -9.19 20.19
N PHE A 108 -7.65 -8.37 19.84
CA PHE A 108 -8.65 -7.85 20.78
C PHE A 108 -10.05 -8.27 20.35
N ASN A 109 -10.94 -8.36 21.33
CA ASN A 109 -12.32 -8.78 21.09
C ASN A 109 -13.19 -7.62 20.59
N SER A 110 -12.74 -6.38 20.78
CA SER A 110 -13.45 -5.19 20.33
C SER A 110 -12.49 -4.09 19.87
N ILE A 111 -13.00 -3.20 19.03
CA ILE A 111 -12.24 -2.02 18.60
C ILE A 111 -12.02 -1.02 19.74
N LEU A 112 -12.88 -1.02 20.77
CA LEU A 112 -12.71 -0.20 21.97
C LEU A 112 -11.47 -0.64 22.76
N GLU A 113 -11.30 -1.95 22.99
CA GLU A 113 -10.10 -2.49 23.65
C GLU A 113 -8.81 -2.11 22.89
N LEU A 114 -8.84 -2.17 21.55
CA LEU A 114 -7.71 -1.72 20.73
C LEU A 114 -7.45 -0.21 20.92
N SER A 115 -8.50 0.61 20.94
CA SER A 115 -8.39 2.07 21.12
C SER A 115 -7.82 2.46 22.49
N GLU A 116 -8.11 1.70 23.55
CA GLU A 116 -7.54 1.91 24.88
C GLU A 116 -6.06 1.52 24.97
N ARG A 117 -5.58 0.71 24.02
CA ARG A 117 -4.21 0.17 24.00
C ARG A 117 -3.21 1.10 23.30
N VAL A 118 -3.69 1.99 22.45
CA VAL A 118 -2.88 2.89 21.61
C VAL A 118 -3.13 4.35 22.00
N ASP A 119 -2.20 5.23 21.63
CA ASP A 119 -2.24 6.67 21.92
C ASP A 119 -2.66 7.53 20.72
N PHE A 120 -3.19 6.90 19.67
CA PHE A 120 -3.69 7.56 18.47
C PHE A 120 -5.11 7.10 18.11
N PRO A 121 -5.87 7.91 17.36
CA PRO A 121 -7.24 7.56 16.99
C PRO A 121 -7.33 6.25 16.20
N ILE A 122 -8.26 5.38 16.59
CA ILE A 122 -8.68 4.21 15.82
C ILE A 122 -10.03 4.50 15.17
N TYR A 123 -10.19 4.10 13.91
CA TYR A 123 -11.40 4.36 13.13
C TYR A 123 -12.28 3.12 12.98
N MET A 124 -13.60 3.35 12.99
CA MET A 124 -14.63 2.41 12.55
C MET A 124 -15.64 3.12 11.64
N PHE A 125 -16.55 2.35 11.04
CA PHE A 125 -17.69 2.92 10.31
C PHE A 125 -18.81 3.29 11.28
N GLY A 126 -19.34 4.51 11.17
CA GLY A 126 -20.52 4.93 11.92
C GLY A 126 -21.82 4.33 11.39
N ASP A 127 -21.88 4.08 10.07
CA ASP A 127 -23.00 3.41 9.40
C ASP A 127 -22.45 2.36 8.41
N PRO A 128 -21.99 1.20 8.91
CA PRO A 128 -21.54 0.12 8.04
C PRO A 128 -22.74 -0.53 7.33
N PRO A 129 -22.55 -1.10 6.11
CA PRO A 129 -23.54 -1.96 5.48
C PRO A 129 -24.02 -3.05 6.45
N PRO A 130 -25.31 -3.43 6.43
CA PRO A 130 -25.89 -4.33 7.44
C PRO A 130 -25.28 -5.74 7.44
N ASN A 131 -24.64 -6.14 6.34
CA ASN A 131 -23.92 -7.40 6.21
C ASN A 131 -22.42 -7.28 6.53
N LEU A 132 -21.88 -6.10 6.81
CA LEU A 132 -20.49 -5.88 7.15
C LEU A 132 -20.33 -5.83 8.67
N SER A 133 -19.48 -6.70 9.22
CA SER A 133 -19.25 -6.79 10.66
C SER A 133 -17.76 -6.82 10.97
N LEU A 134 -17.39 -6.27 12.13
CA LEU A 134 -16.03 -6.36 12.65
C LEU A 134 -15.69 -7.84 12.89
N SER A 135 -14.68 -8.35 12.19
CA SER A 135 -14.23 -9.74 12.28
C SER A 135 -13.06 -9.90 13.24
N SER A 136 -12.12 -8.96 13.23
CA SER A 136 -10.95 -9.00 14.12
C SER A 136 -10.30 -7.63 14.27
N THR A 137 -9.65 -7.43 15.41
CA THR A 137 -8.81 -6.26 15.67
C THR A 137 -7.45 -6.72 16.15
N ASN A 138 -6.40 -6.12 15.62
CA ASN A 138 -5.04 -6.60 15.81
C ASN A 138 -4.08 -5.43 16.07
N LEU A 139 -3.10 -5.66 16.93
CA LEU A 139 -1.96 -4.78 17.14
C LEU A 139 -0.68 -5.58 16.89
N ILE A 140 0.18 -5.03 16.04
CA ILE A 140 1.51 -5.55 15.81
C ILE A 140 2.50 -4.50 16.31
N ARG A 141 3.37 -4.92 17.22
CA ARG A 141 4.43 -4.07 17.77
C ARG A 141 5.77 -4.80 17.81
N TYR A 142 6.84 -4.04 17.82
CA TYR A 142 8.17 -4.57 18.13
C TYR A 142 8.25 -4.89 19.62
N GLU A 143 9.12 -5.82 20.02
CA GLU A 143 9.35 -6.14 21.44
C GLU A 143 9.74 -4.94 22.30
N MET A 144 10.45 -3.97 21.70
CA MET A 144 10.82 -2.71 22.33
C MET A 144 9.61 -1.78 22.59
N GLY A 145 8.41 -2.17 22.16
CA GLY A 145 7.16 -1.47 22.45
C GLY A 145 6.64 -0.58 21.34
N GLN A 146 7.45 -0.23 20.33
CA GLN A 146 6.99 0.60 19.22
C GLN A 146 5.91 -0.12 18.42
N ILE A 147 4.82 0.58 18.14
CA ILE A 147 3.72 0.05 17.34
C ILE A 147 4.12 0.09 15.86
N PHE A 148 3.95 -1.03 15.16
CA PHE A 148 4.13 -1.09 13.71
C PHE A 148 2.82 -0.84 12.98
N VAL A 149 1.76 -1.53 13.40
CA VAL A 149 0.42 -1.34 12.85
C VAL A 149 -0.65 -1.74 13.86
N ALA A 150 -1.72 -0.96 13.91
CA ALA A 150 -3.01 -1.37 14.46
C ALA A 150 -3.99 -1.57 13.31
N SER A 151 -4.81 -2.62 13.34
CA SER A 151 -5.81 -2.87 12.30
C SER A 151 -7.16 -3.30 12.82
N ALA A 152 -8.21 -2.83 12.13
CA ALA A 152 -9.58 -3.29 12.30
C ALA A 152 -10.04 -3.92 10.98
N ASN A 153 -10.48 -5.16 11.06
CA ASN A 153 -10.80 -5.98 9.91
C ASN A 153 -12.29 -6.32 9.93
N PHE A 154 -12.94 -6.25 8.79
CA PHE A 154 -14.37 -6.46 8.64
C PHE A 154 -14.65 -7.52 7.57
N ALA A 155 -15.61 -8.38 7.86
CA ALA A 155 -16.03 -9.47 6.98
C ALA A 155 -17.55 -9.41 6.74
N LEU A 156 -17.98 -10.04 5.65
CA LEU A 156 -19.41 -10.26 5.41
C LEU A 156 -19.97 -11.29 6.40
N LEU A 157 -21.09 -10.97 7.02
CA LEU A 157 -21.84 -11.90 7.86
C LEU A 157 -22.18 -13.18 7.09
N GLY A 158 -21.85 -14.33 7.67
CA GLY A 158 -22.11 -15.65 7.09
C GLY A 158 -21.19 -16.04 5.93
N SER A 159 -20.20 -15.20 5.59
CA SER A 159 -19.19 -15.56 4.58
C SER A 159 -17.99 -16.27 5.21
N ASN A 160 -17.47 -17.27 4.50
CA ASN A 160 -16.17 -17.87 4.82
C ASN A 160 -15.00 -17.14 4.14
N THR A 161 -15.29 -16.06 3.41
CA THR A 161 -14.25 -15.19 2.86
C THR A 161 -13.51 -14.50 3.99
N GLY A 162 -12.22 -14.23 3.80
CA GLY A 162 -11.46 -13.38 4.70
C GLY A 162 -12.03 -11.97 4.80
N SER A 163 -11.34 -11.12 5.55
CA SER A 163 -11.69 -9.71 5.69
C SER A 163 -11.71 -9.04 4.32
N ILE A 164 -12.83 -8.39 4.01
CA ILE A 164 -13.06 -7.67 2.75
C ILE A 164 -12.81 -6.17 2.91
N VAL A 165 -12.84 -5.68 4.14
CA VAL A 165 -12.56 -4.28 4.46
C VAL A 165 -11.60 -4.25 5.62
N THR A 166 -10.49 -3.53 5.47
CA THR A 166 -9.48 -3.41 6.52
C THR A 166 -9.06 -1.97 6.68
N ILE A 167 -9.05 -1.49 7.92
CA ILE A 167 -8.52 -0.18 8.30
C ILE A 167 -7.19 -0.44 9.02
N PHE A 168 -6.12 0.20 8.56
CA PHE A 168 -4.80 0.18 9.15
C PHE A 168 -4.43 1.56 9.68
N ALA A 169 -3.71 1.58 10.80
CA ALA A 169 -3.07 2.76 11.37
C ALA A 169 -1.59 2.46 11.60
N HIS A 170 -0.74 3.27 10.97
CA HIS A 170 0.72 3.16 11.00
C HIS A 170 1.31 4.42 11.65
N PRO A 171 1.68 4.38 12.94
CA PRO A 171 2.33 5.51 13.60
C PRO A 171 3.78 5.73 13.10
N ASN A 172 4.41 4.68 12.56
CA ASN A 172 5.77 4.73 12.08
C ASN A 172 5.82 4.42 10.58
N TYR A 173 5.91 5.44 9.74
CA TYR A 173 5.81 5.35 8.28
C TYR A 173 6.80 6.28 7.58
N PRO A 174 7.11 6.07 6.28
CA PRO A 174 7.97 6.97 5.52
C PRO A 174 7.41 8.39 5.39
N LYS A 175 8.25 9.41 5.54
CA LYS A 175 7.84 10.82 5.50
C LYS A 175 8.64 11.62 4.46
N PRO A 176 7.99 12.31 3.49
CA PRO A 176 6.58 12.13 3.10
C PRO A 176 6.31 10.70 2.62
N PHE A 177 5.05 10.23 2.69
CA PHE A 177 4.72 8.86 2.30
C PHE A 177 4.69 8.74 0.76
N PRO A 178 5.56 7.92 0.13
CA PRO A 178 5.61 7.82 -1.32
C PRO A 178 4.46 6.98 -1.87
N LEU A 179 3.72 7.52 -2.83
CA LEU A 179 2.71 6.80 -3.61
C LEU A 179 3.08 6.90 -5.09
N MET A 180 3.05 5.78 -5.82
CA MET A 180 3.42 5.73 -7.23
C MET A 180 2.19 5.42 -8.09
N TRP A 181 2.04 6.15 -9.19
CA TRP A 181 1.14 5.71 -10.27
C TRP A 181 1.83 4.66 -11.14
N SER A 182 1.06 3.81 -11.80
CA SER A 182 1.58 2.78 -12.70
C SER A 182 0.62 2.60 -13.87
N ASN A 183 1.16 2.44 -15.08
CA ASN A 183 0.39 1.94 -16.20
C ASN A 183 -0.03 0.48 -15.94
N PRO A 184 -1.05 -0.01 -16.67
CA PRO A 184 -1.34 -1.43 -16.74
C PRO A 184 -0.09 -2.23 -17.09
N VAL A 185 0.19 -3.27 -16.31
CA VAL A 185 1.31 -4.18 -16.60
C VAL A 185 0.90 -5.24 -17.65
N GLU A 186 -0.40 -5.52 -17.75
CA GLU A 186 -0.99 -6.50 -18.68
C GLU A 186 -2.23 -5.92 -19.37
N ASP A 187 -2.52 -6.38 -20.59
CA ASP A 187 -3.71 -5.98 -21.34
C ASP A 187 -4.99 -6.35 -20.56
N GLY A 188 -5.84 -5.35 -20.30
CA GLY A 188 -7.09 -5.52 -19.56
C GLY A 188 -7.00 -5.26 -18.05
N VAL A 189 -5.80 -5.07 -17.49
CA VAL A 189 -5.64 -4.62 -16.09
C VAL A 189 -5.78 -3.09 -16.04
N PRO A 190 -6.48 -2.51 -15.06
CA PRO A 190 -6.57 -1.05 -14.95
C PRO A 190 -5.24 -0.41 -14.54
N ALA A 191 -5.04 0.83 -14.96
CA ALA A 191 -3.94 1.65 -14.48
C ALA A 191 -4.13 1.94 -12.98
N ILE A 192 -3.04 2.08 -12.25
CA ILE A 192 -3.08 2.60 -10.88
C ILE A 192 -3.13 4.12 -10.98
N GLU A 193 -4.32 4.67 -10.80
CA GLU A 193 -4.56 6.11 -10.74
C GLU A 193 -4.57 6.59 -9.28
N LEU A 194 -3.91 7.73 -9.04
CA LEU A 194 -3.88 8.40 -7.74
C LEU A 194 -4.86 9.59 -7.76
N ALA A 195 -6.01 9.45 -7.13
CA ALA A 195 -7.02 10.50 -7.04
C ALA A 195 -6.94 11.22 -5.70
N LYS A 196 -6.76 12.55 -5.73
CA LYS A 196 -6.83 13.38 -4.51
C LYS A 196 -8.27 13.48 -4.04
N VAL A 197 -8.51 13.30 -2.75
CA VAL A 197 -9.84 13.30 -2.12
C VAL A 197 -9.85 14.12 -0.84
N ASP A 198 -11.02 14.64 -0.47
CA ASP A 198 -11.24 15.53 0.68
C ASP A 198 -12.37 15.07 1.62
N PHE A 199 -13.00 13.92 1.35
CA PHE A 199 -14.09 13.35 2.18
C PHE A 199 -13.59 12.41 3.28
N LEU A 200 -12.29 12.11 3.33
CA LEU A 200 -11.65 11.32 4.39
C LEU A 200 -11.50 12.17 5.67
N PRO A 201 -11.13 11.57 6.82
CA PRO A 201 -10.92 12.32 8.06
C PRO A 201 -9.88 13.47 7.99
N SER A 202 -9.05 13.47 6.94
CA SER A 202 -8.20 14.56 6.46
C SER A 202 -8.02 14.43 4.94
N PRO A 203 -7.54 15.46 4.22
CA PRO A 203 -7.22 15.33 2.80
C PRO A 203 -6.30 14.13 2.53
N GLY A 204 -6.61 13.36 1.48
CA GLY A 204 -5.96 12.08 1.23
C GLY A 204 -5.99 11.64 -0.23
N VAL A 205 -5.57 10.41 -0.48
CA VAL A 205 -5.43 9.83 -1.82
C VAL A 205 -6.25 8.55 -1.91
N MET A 206 -7.09 8.45 -2.94
CA MET A 206 -7.80 7.25 -3.33
C MET A 206 -7.06 6.58 -4.49
N VAL A 207 -6.97 5.26 -4.43
CA VAL A 207 -6.39 4.41 -5.46
C VAL A 207 -7.45 3.41 -5.89
N GLY A 208 -7.78 3.41 -7.19
CA GLY A 208 -8.62 2.37 -7.79
C GLY A 208 -7.80 1.10 -8.03
N LEU A 209 -8.32 -0.04 -7.59
CA LEU A 209 -7.77 -1.36 -7.90
C LEU A 209 -8.74 -2.10 -8.83
N GLU A 210 -8.26 -3.16 -9.49
CA GLU A 210 -9.11 -4.02 -10.33
C GLU A 210 -10.34 -4.53 -9.57
N ASN A 211 -10.16 -4.88 -8.30
CA ASN A 211 -11.18 -5.50 -7.46
C ASN A 211 -11.46 -4.72 -6.17
N GLY A 212 -11.26 -3.40 -6.17
CA GLY A 212 -11.44 -2.65 -4.94
C GLY A 212 -10.92 -1.23 -4.98
N HIS A 213 -10.80 -0.65 -3.79
CA HIS A 213 -10.31 0.70 -3.60
C HIS A 213 -9.45 0.75 -2.35
N VAL A 214 -8.39 1.57 -2.41
CA VAL A 214 -7.56 1.89 -1.25
C VAL A 214 -7.64 3.39 -1.02
N PHE A 215 -7.85 3.80 0.22
CA PHE A 215 -7.86 5.18 0.64
C PHE A 215 -6.74 5.40 1.64
N HIS A 216 -5.94 6.44 1.39
CA HIS A 216 -4.80 6.82 2.19
C HIS A 216 -5.05 8.21 2.78
N TRP A 217 -4.86 8.38 4.09
CA TRP A 217 -4.85 9.71 4.69
C TRP A 217 -3.82 9.77 5.81
N ILE A 218 -3.32 10.97 6.08
CA ILE A 218 -2.42 11.24 7.19
C ILE A 218 -3.11 12.21 8.13
N LYS A 219 -3.19 11.85 9.40
CA LYS A 219 -3.77 12.71 10.45
C LYS A 219 -3.01 12.52 11.74
N ASP A 220 -2.68 13.62 12.42
CA ASP A 220 -1.97 13.64 13.70
C ASP A 220 -0.67 12.81 13.68
N ASP A 221 0.07 12.90 12.58
CA ASP A 221 1.33 12.16 12.34
C ASP A 221 1.17 10.63 12.33
N ILE A 222 -0.01 10.14 11.94
CA ILE A 222 -0.33 8.73 11.72
C ILE A 222 -0.74 8.54 10.26
N PHE A 223 -0.14 7.55 9.60
CA PHE A 223 -0.57 7.12 8.26
C PHE A 223 -1.68 6.08 8.39
N TYR A 224 -2.82 6.37 7.79
CA TYR A 224 -3.95 5.47 7.75
C TYR A 224 -4.20 4.96 6.34
N GLN A 225 -4.68 3.72 6.28
CA GLN A 225 -5.07 3.07 5.04
C GLN A 225 -6.40 2.34 5.25
N LEU A 226 -7.37 2.59 4.38
CA LEU A 226 -8.60 1.81 4.27
C LEU A 226 -8.56 1.03 2.97
N GLN A 227 -8.58 -0.29 3.07
CA GLN A 227 -8.65 -1.20 1.93
C GLN A 227 -10.06 -1.78 1.86
N ILE A 228 -10.69 -1.69 0.70
CA ILE A 228 -12.01 -2.26 0.41
C ILE A 228 -11.87 -3.19 -0.79
N GLU A 229 -12.13 -4.47 -0.60
CA GLU A 229 -12.06 -5.52 -1.60
C GLU A 229 -13.46 -6.02 -2.00
N TYR A 230 -13.62 -6.36 -3.28
CA TYR A 230 -14.69 -7.19 -3.86
C TYR A 230 -16.14 -6.88 -3.46
N LEU A 231 -16.56 -5.62 -3.31
CA LEU A 231 -17.98 -5.37 -2.98
C LEU A 231 -18.58 -4.11 -3.57
N LEU A 232 -17.83 -3.03 -3.64
CA LEU A 232 -18.40 -1.71 -3.77
C LEU A 232 -17.95 -1.03 -5.06
N SER A 233 -18.91 -0.44 -5.77
CA SER A 233 -18.61 0.56 -6.80
C SER A 233 -17.79 1.70 -6.20
N GLY A 234 -17.11 2.49 -7.04
CA GLY A 234 -16.32 3.63 -6.56
C GLY A 234 -17.12 4.59 -5.69
N GLU A 235 -18.39 4.83 -6.01
CA GLU A 235 -19.26 5.71 -5.21
C GLU A 235 -19.67 5.09 -3.87
N GLU A 236 -19.96 3.79 -3.83
CA GLU A 236 -20.24 3.09 -2.57
C GLU A 236 -19.00 3.01 -1.67
N ALA A 237 -17.82 2.81 -2.26
CA ALA A 237 -16.55 2.79 -1.55
C ALA A 237 -16.24 4.18 -0.93
N LYS A 238 -16.46 5.26 -1.69
CA LYS A 238 -16.36 6.63 -1.17
C LYS A 238 -17.36 6.87 -0.04
N LYS A 239 -18.64 6.49 -0.23
CA LYS A 239 -19.67 6.64 0.80
C LYS A 239 -19.30 5.92 2.09
N LEU A 240 -18.77 4.70 1.99
CA LEU A 240 -18.29 3.94 3.15
C LEU A 240 -17.07 4.61 3.80
N ALA A 241 -16.10 5.07 3.01
CA ALA A 241 -14.94 5.79 3.52
C ALA A 241 -15.32 7.11 4.22
N SER A 242 -16.34 7.81 3.73
CA SER A 242 -16.88 9.03 4.34
C SER A 242 -17.62 8.77 5.66
N SER A 243 -17.98 7.53 5.98
CA SER A 243 -18.66 7.18 7.24
C SER A 243 -17.69 6.84 8.38
N LEU A 244 -16.38 6.98 8.15
CA LEU A 244 -15.36 6.76 9.18
C LEU A 244 -15.56 7.71 10.37
N MET A 245 -15.56 7.13 11.57
CA MET A 245 -15.60 7.83 12.85
C MET A 245 -14.54 7.28 13.79
N THR A 246 -14.07 8.12 14.71
CA THR A 246 -13.11 7.72 15.75
C THR A 246 -13.80 6.93 16.86
N VAL A 247 -13.07 5.98 17.44
CA VAL A 247 -13.51 5.21 18.61
C VAL A 247 -12.87 5.76 19.87
N GLY A 248 -13.64 5.93 20.94
CA GLY A 248 -13.12 6.18 22.29
C GLY A 248 -12.59 7.59 22.56
N GLN A 249 -13.00 8.61 21.78
CA GLN A 249 -12.65 10.02 21.98
C GLN A 249 -13.90 10.89 22.09
#